data_AF-J6UDV2-F1
#
_entry.id   AF-J6UDV2-F1
#
_cell.length_a   1.000
_cell.length_b   1.000
_cell.length_c   1.000
_cell.angle_alpha   90.00
_cell.angle_beta   90.00
_cell.angle_gamma   90.00
#
_symmetry.space_group_name_H-M   'P 1'
#
loop_
_entity.id
_entity.type
_entity.pdbx_description
1 polymer ?
#
loop_
_entity_poly.entity_id
_entity_poly.type
_entity_poly.pdbx_seq_one_letter_code
_entity_poly.pdbx_strand_id
1 'polypeptide(L)' 'MAPEIERIRNEADYEQALDEIEGFFACEPVPGTPEAARFDALARVIAAYEAENWPIEPEQAHGGRSDQTESRPATKTARR' A
#
# COMPACT_ATOMS: atom_id res chain seq x y z
N MET A 1 12.41 21.49 17.76
CA MET A 1 10.96 21.37 17.54
C MET A 1 10.80 20.90 16.12
N ALA A 2 10.33 19.67 15.92
CA ALA A 2 10.04 19.17 14.57
C ALA A 2 8.86 19.94 14.00
N PRO A 3 8.87 20.33 12.71
CA PRO A 3 7.77 21.06 12.12
C PRO A 3 6.49 20.22 12.16
N GLU A 4 5.40 20.83 12.63
CA GLU A 4 4.08 20.21 12.61
C GLU A 4 3.54 20.34 11.18
N ILE A 5 3.44 19.24 10.45
CA ILE A 5 2.94 19.22 9.07
C ILE A 5 1.40 19.22 9.12
N GLU A 6 0.77 20.17 8.43
CA GLU A 6 -0.68 20.24 8.33
C GLU A 6 -1.23 18.99 7.64
N ARG A 7 -2.34 18.47 8.16
CA ARG A 7 -3.03 17.29 7.62
C ARG A 7 -3.42 17.52 6.15
N ILE A 8 -3.12 16.56 5.30
CA ILE A 8 -3.55 16.50 3.89
C ILE A 8 -5.08 16.44 3.83
N ARG A 9 -5.72 17.39 3.13
CA ARG A 9 -7.20 17.46 3.02
C ARG A 9 -7.73 17.16 1.62
N ASN A 10 -6.86 17.27 0.62
CA ASN A 10 -7.21 17.13 -0.78
C ASN A 10 -6.07 16.45 -1.54
N GLU A 11 -6.33 16.07 -2.79
CA GLU A 11 -5.37 15.36 -3.63
C GLU A 11 -4.13 16.20 -3.97
N ALA A 12 -4.26 17.53 -4.10
CA ALA A 12 -3.11 18.39 -4.40
C ALA A 12 -2.14 18.49 -3.19
N ASP A 13 -2.67 18.52 -1.96
CA ASP A 13 -1.85 18.43 -0.74
C ASP A 13 -1.14 17.06 -0.69
N TYR A 14 -1.82 16.01 -1.15
CA TYR A 14 -1.28 14.65 -1.19
C TYR A 14 -0.14 14.52 -2.19
N GLU A 15 -0.33 14.98 -3.43
CA GLU A 15 0.71 14.99 -4.47
C GLU A 15 1.93 15.82 -4.04
N GLN A 16 1.72 16.97 -3.39
CA GLN A 16 2.82 17.78 -2.87
C GLN A 16 3.59 17.05 -1.76
N ALA A 17 2.89 16.37 -0.86
CA ALA A 17 3.54 15.59 0.19
C ALA A 17 4.34 14.41 -0.38
N LEU A 18 3.85 13.79 -1.45
CA LEU A 18 4.56 12.74 -2.17
C LEU A 18 5.84 13.26 -2.85
N ASP A 19 5.77 14.37 -3.58
CA ASP A 19 6.95 14.96 -4.23
C ASP A 19 8.03 15.34 -3.19
N GLU A 20 7.59 15.87 -2.04
CA GLU A 20 8.49 16.21 -0.95
C GLU A 20 9.11 14.98 -0.28
N ILE A 21 8.33 13.93 -0.02
CA ILE A 21 8.85 12.71 0.62
C ILE A 21 9.78 11.92 -0.31
N GLU A 22 9.53 11.96 -1.63
CA GLU A 22 10.37 11.35 -2.66
C GLU A 22 11.82 11.85 -2.60
N GLY A 23 12.03 13.14 -2.35
CA GLY A 23 13.36 13.73 -2.20
C GLY A 23 14.19 13.10 -1.08
N PHE A 24 13.55 12.65 0.00
CA PHE A 24 14.23 11.98 1.12
C PHE A 24 14.63 10.53 0.80
N PHE A 25 13.99 9.87 -0.17
CA PHE A 25 14.43 8.52 -0.57
C PHE A 25 15.73 8.55 -1.37
N ALA A 26 16.00 9.64 -2.10
CA ALA A 26 17.27 9.83 -2.78
C ALA A 26 18.43 10.13 -1.80
N CYS A 27 18.11 10.79 -0.68
CA CYS A 27 19.07 11.15 0.36
C CYS A 27 18.44 10.89 1.73
N GLU A 28 18.61 9.66 2.23
CA GLU A 28 17.99 9.24 3.49
C GLU A 28 18.49 10.11 4.66
N PRO A 29 17.58 10.78 5.39
CA PRO A 29 17.96 11.66 6.47
C PRO A 29 18.49 10.88 7.67
N VAL A 30 19.48 11.47 8.36
CA VAL A 30 20.10 10.84 9.53
C VAL A 30 19.12 10.87 10.71
N PRO A 31 18.94 9.75 11.44
CA PRO A 31 18.08 9.74 12.62
C PRO A 31 18.45 10.81 13.66
N GLY A 32 17.45 11.49 14.19
CA GLY A 32 17.61 12.56 15.18
C GLY A 32 17.88 13.94 14.59
N THR A 33 17.95 14.09 13.26
CA THR A 33 18.00 15.41 12.63
C THR A 33 16.59 15.98 12.38
N PRO A 34 16.47 17.30 12.16
CA PRO A 34 15.20 17.92 11.78
C PRO A 34 14.60 17.34 10.49
N GLU A 35 15.44 16.92 9.54
CA GLU A 35 15.03 16.30 8.29
C GLU A 35 14.38 14.94 8.52
N ALA A 36 14.96 14.10 9.40
CA ALA A 36 14.34 12.82 9.76
C ALA A 36 12.98 13.04 10.43
N ALA A 37 12.88 14.03 11.32
CA ALA A 37 11.60 14.36 11.95
C ALA A 37 10.55 14.87 10.95
N ARG A 38 10.98 15.56 9.87
CA ARG A 38 10.11 15.99 8.77
C ARG A 38 9.66 14.81 7.92
N PHE A 39 10.57 13.89 7.59
CA PHE A 39 10.25 12.66 6.87
C PHE A 39 9.21 11.81 7.62
N ASP A 40 9.40 11.59 8.93
CA ASP A 40 8.44 10.90 9.78
C ASP A 40 7.07 11.60 9.81
N ALA A 41 7.06 12.93 9.83
CA ALA A 41 5.83 13.70 9.81
C ALA A 41 5.08 13.58 8.47
N LEU A 42 5.79 13.65 7.34
CA LEU A 42 5.22 13.47 6.00
C LEU A 42 4.61 12.09 5.85
N ALA A 43 5.36 11.04 6.21
CA ALA A 43 4.89 9.67 6.15
C ALA A 43 3.60 9.48 6.97
N ARG A 44 3.51 10.11 8.15
CA ARG A 44 2.31 10.03 9.00
C ARG A 44 1.09 10.68 8.36
N VAL A 45 1.23 11.88 7.78
CA VAL A 45 0.08 12.58 7.18
C VAL A 45 -0.39 11.92 5.90
N ILE A 46 0.55 11.39 5.10
CA ILE A 46 0.28 10.59 3.90
C ILE A 46 -0.53 9.35 4.29
N ALA A 47 -0.02 8.55 5.22
CA ALA A 47 -0.69 7.33 5.65
C ALA A 47 -2.09 7.59 6.24
N ALA A 48 -2.27 8.71 6.95
CA ALA A 48 -3.58 9.10 7.46
C ALA A 48 -4.56 9.41 6.32
N TYR A 49 -4.13 10.16 5.30
CA TYR A 49 -4.94 10.44 4.12
C TYR A 49 -5.27 9.16 3.34
N GLU A 50 -4.29 8.27 3.13
CA GLU A 50 -4.51 7.00 2.44
C GLU A 50 -5.49 6.11 3.20
N ALA A 51 -5.40 6.02 4.53
CA ALA A 51 -6.32 5.23 5.33
C ALA A 51 -7.78 5.75 5.25
N GLU A 52 -7.96 7.06 5.07
CA GLU A 52 -9.28 7.68 4.90
C GLU A 52 -9.85 7.51 3.48
N ASN A 53 -9.01 7.56 2.45
CA ASN A 53 -9.44 7.54 1.04
C ASN A 53 -9.40 6.13 0.41
N TRP A 54 -8.42 5.31 0.80
CA TRP A 54 -8.19 3.94 0.33
C TRP A 54 -8.03 2.96 1.49
N PRO A 55 -9.11 2.71 2.27
CA PRO A 55 -9.06 1.73 3.34
C PRO A 55 -8.75 0.34 2.77
N ILE A 56 -7.70 -0.31 3.30
CA ILE A 56 -7.37 -1.69 2.96
C ILE A 56 -8.38 -2.59 3.70
N GLU A 57 -9.46 -2.98 3.02
CA GLU A 57 -10.40 -3.96 3.58
C GLU A 57 -9.72 -5.33 3.72
N PRO A 58 -9.87 -6.03 4.86
CA PRO A 58 -9.21 -7.32 5.10
C PRO A 58 -9.73 -8.52 4.26
N GLU A 59 -10.44 -8.33 3.15
CA GLU A 59 -11.11 -9.39 2.39
C GLU A 59 -10.85 -9.35 0.87
N GLN A 60 -9.62 -9.03 0.45
CA GLN A 60 -9.19 -9.31 -0.92
C GLN A 60 -7.84 -10.04 -0.90
N ALA A 61 -7.76 -11.11 -0.11
CA ALA A 61 -6.87 -12.21 -0.44
C ALA A 61 -7.28 -12.69 -1.84
N HIS A 62 -6.53 -12.29 -2.87
CA HIS A 62 -6.70 -12.79 -4.23
C HIS A 62 -6.89 -14.31 -4.16
N GLY A 63 -8.09 -14.77 -4.52
CA GLY A 63 -8.53 -16.15 -4.36
C GLY A 63 -7.62 -17.10 -5.14
N GLY A 64 -6.60 -17.63 -4.47
CA GLY A 64 -5.77 -18.70 -4.96
C GLY A 64 -6.42 -20.04 -4.68
N ARG A 65 -7.28 -20.55 -5.58
CA ARG A 65 -7.26 -21.96 -6.01
C ARG A 65 -8.24 -22.20 -7.17
N SER A 66 -7.69 -22.29 -8.37
CA SER A 66 -8.32 -22.93 -9.52
C SER A 66 -8.37 -24.44 -9.30
N ASP A 67 -9.41 -24.94 -8.62
CA ASP A 67 -9.70 -26.38 -8.55
C ASP A 67 -10.48 -26.80 -9.80
N GLN A 68 -9.76 -26.91 -10.92
CA GLN A 68 -10.25 -27.59 -12.11
C GLN A 68 -9.96 -29.09 -11.93
N THR A 69 -10.71 -29.76 -11.05
CA THR A 69 -10.72 -31.23 -11.03
C THR A 69 -11.49 -31.73 -12.23
N GLU A 70 -10.72 -32.06 -13.26
CA GLU A 70 -11.07 -32.82 -14.44
C GLU A 70 -12.07 -33.96 -14.12
N SER A 71 -13.35 -33.76 -14.46
CA SER A 71 -14.31 -34.85 -14.58
C SER A 71 -13.99 -35.63 -15.84
N ARG A 72 -13.12 -36.65 -15.72
CA ARG A 72 -13.08 -37.76 -16.68
C ARG A 72 -14.28 -38.66 -16.43
N PRO A 73 -15.27 -38.77 -17.33
CA PRO A 73 -16.23 -39.85 -17.21
C PRO A 73 -15.53 -41.18 -17.51
N ALA A 74 -15.70 -42.13 -16.59
CA ALA A 74 -15.34 -43.51 -16.77
C ALA A 74 -16.18 -44.13 -17.90
N THR A 75 -15.52 -44.67 -18.92
CA THR A 75 -16.11 -45.68 -19.81
C THR A 75 -15.32 -46.97 -19.70
N LYS A 76 -15.76 -47.78 -18.75
CA LYS A 76 -15.61 -49.24 -18.79
C LYS A 76 -16.51 -49.76 -19.90
N THR A 77 -15.96 -50.39 -20.93
CA THR A 77 -16.67 -51.45 -21.65
C THR A 77 -15.64 -52.42 -22.21
N ALA A 78 -15.67 -53.60 -21.60
CA ALA A 78 -15.07 -54.81 -22.11
C ALA A 78 -15.81 -55.25 -23.37
N ARG A 79 -15.09 -55.71 -24.39
CA ARG A 79 -15.59 -56.79 -25.23
C ARG A 79 -14.43 -57.59 -25.81
N ARG A 80 -14.34 -58.79 -25.23
CA ARG A 80 -13.98 -60.10 -25.78
C ARG A 80 -13.47 -60.19 -27.21
#